data_AF-A0A4Y7TVD4-F1
#
_entry.id   AF-A0A4Y7TVD4-F1
#
_cell.length_a   1.000
_cell.length_b   1.000
_cell.length_c   1.000
_cell.angle_alpha   90.00
_cell.angle_beta   90.00
_cell.angle_gamma   90.00
#
_symmetry.space_group_name_H-M   'P 1'
#
loop_
_entity.id
_entity.type
_entity.pdbx_description
1 polymer ?
#
loop_
_entity_poly.entity_id
_entity_poly.type
_entity_poly.pdbx_seq_one_letter_code
_entity_poly.pdbx_strand_id
1 'polypeptide(L)'
;MSTSTPSGATGAKTSKKARTAASAGPRDAISRPRTRKRLPSLHEMPFDIFLEILLQIDPKGLINLARTNKDARKALVNPNMEKTLWKRVREESEATEPPPGWSEAKWISFLFVSFCFSCGKANATNDFYILKRLCNACKKAGVVAEWALPRSSWLAPGEAVNNDSYLAHDYVLYTRYRQSIRGGSDTSKYYWNADLNATLSAWKALCANNPGGRAVNTVKELVEFKEERKAYVRDIQRTALKMVKWEEKAHRQRRNYLASNKELLVASIRKRFADLDIYKQEDIEKAINMKTTGIGGSAATEVTNRTWKTWRAKLEPSITRIRDTRVRGIRQIRMDKILDQWDTWLASLPLPAFERLTYPDSRDIWHLPEVTSIREANPDTIIDDSAYHAIFNRFPNIASSFVSNKRIQLREMVPDWGRHPTDLDPLELATGMEEPTDLRVRQA
;
A
#
# COMPACT_ATOMS: atom_id res chain seq x y z
N MET A 1 23.06 -30.10 62.13
CA MET A 1 24.44 -29.60 62.30
C MET A 1 24.83 -29.01 60.95
N SER A 2 24.86 -27.72 60.69
CA SER A 2 25.05 -26.52 61.54
C SER A 2 24.21 -25.39 60.91
N THR A 3 23.25 -24.79 61.65
CA THR A 3 23.27 -23.41 62.19
C THR A 3 23.53 -22.33 61.12
N SER A 4 22.81 -21.20 61.00
CA SER A 4 21.78 -20.56 61.80
C SER A 4 21.46 -19.19 61.18
N THR A 5 20.19 -19.00 60.84
CA THR A 5 19.36 -17.83 61.22
C THR A 5 19.60 -16.43 60.60
N PRO A 6 18.51 -15.75 60.17
CA PRO A 6 18.49 -14.38 59.65
C PRO A 6 18.41 -13.34 60.78
N SER A 7 18.61 -12.05 60.47
CA SER A 7 18.25 -10.97 61.38
C SER A 7 17.79 -9.72 60.62
N GLY A 8 16.56 -9.31 60.89
CA GLY A 8 16.05 -7.98 60.58
C GLY A 8 16.19 -7.06 61.78
N ALA A 9 16.15 -5.75 61.52
CA ALA A 9 16.03 -4.59 62.42
C ALA A 9 16.79 -3.45 61.72
N THR A 10 16.42 -2.18 61.69
CA THR A 10 15.40 -1.37 62.37
C THR A 10 15.49 0.00 61.71
N GLY A 11 14.38 0.74 61.67
CA GLY A 11 14.40 2.13 61.24
C GLY A 11 15.26 3.01 62.16
N ALA A 12 15.84 4.06 61.59
CA ALA A 12 16.29 5.23 62.34
C ALA A 12 16.04 6.49 61.48
N LYS A 13 15.19 7.36 62.03
CA LYS A 13 14.90 8.71 61.50
C LYS A 13 16.01 9.70 61.89
N THR A 14 16.03 10.80 61.15
CA THR A 14 16.53 12.15 61.47
C THR A 14 18.00 12.46 61.20
N SER A 15 18.24 13.42 60.30
CA SER A 15 18.69 14.76 60.71
C SER A 15 18.55 15.77 59.56
N LYS A 16 18.08 16.96 59.95
CA LYS A 16 17.83 18.16 59.14
C LYS A 16 19.15 18.80 58.71
N LYS A 17 19.22 19.32 57.48
CA LYS A 17 20.10 20.47 57.19
C LYS A 17 19.34 21.55 56.42
N ALA A 18 19.51 22.76 56.93
CA ALA A 18 18.71 23.94 56.69
C ALA A 18 19.12 24.71 55.42
N ARG A 19 18.22 25.62 55.05
CA ARG A 19 18.14 26.50 53.87
C ARG A 19 19.34 27.43 53.69
N THR A 20 19.58 27.80 52.43
CA THR A 20 19.82 29.21 52.04
C THR A 20 18.85 29.59 50.92
N ALA A 21 18.36 30.83 51.01
CA ALA A 21 17.27 31.39 50.23
C ALA A 21 17.78 32.53 49.33
N ALA A 22 17.18 32.68 48.16
CA ALA A 22 16.88 33.90 47.39
C ALA A 22 16.52 33.44 45.96
N SER A 23 15.47 33.88 45.28
CA SER A 23 14.80 35.17 45.28
C SER A 23 13.35 34.99 44.79
N ALA A 24 12.44 35.77 45.36
CA ALA A 24 11.03 35.81 45.00
C ALA A 24 10.80 36.77 43.83
N GLY A 25 10.04 36.32 42.83
CA GLY A 25 9.34 37.18 41.87
C GLY A 25 7.83 36.87 41.95
N PRO A 26 6.94 37.87 41.91
CA PRO A 26 5.52 37.67 42.16
C PRO A 26 4.81 37.30 40.86
N ARG A 27 4.24 36.09 40.78
CA ARG A 27 3.14 35.79 39.85
C ARG A 27 2.13 34.88 40.55
N ASP A 28 1.07 35.52 41.02
CA ASP A 28 -0.19 34.87 41.34
C ASP A 28 -0.73 34.13 40.11
N ALA A 29 -0.40 32.85 40.02
CA ALA A 29 -1.19 31.89 39.27
C ALA A 29 -1.84 31.00 40.31
N ILE A 30 -3.08 31.33 40.69
CA ILE A 30 -3.98 30.43 41.39
C ILE A 30 -4.16 29.22 40.46
N SER A 31 -3.32 28.21 40.62
CA SER A 31 -3.53 26.92 39.99
C SER A 31 -4.77 26.33 40.64
N ARG A 32 -5.92 26.51 39.98
CA ARG A 32 -7.11 25.75 40.33
C ARG A 32 -6.70 24.28 40.27
N PRO A 33 -6.77 23.51 41.36
CA PRO A 33 -6.54 22.08 41.26
C PRO A 33 -7.56 21.58 40.25
N ARG A 34 -7.08 21.02 39.13
CA ARG A 34 -7.93 20.23 38.25
C ARG A 34 -8.40 19.06 39.09
N THR A 35 -9.52 19.23 39.80
CA THR A 35 -10.36 18.13 40.19
C THR A 35 -10.69 17.42 38.89
N ARG A 36 -9.95 16.35 38.59
CA ARG A 36 -10.39 15.36 37.62
C ARG A 36 -11.75 14.94 38.15
N LYS A 37 -12.82 15.51 37.58
CA LYS A 37 -14.16 14.96 37.71
C LYS A 37 -13.98 13.49 37.33
N ARG A 38 -13.95 12.61 38.33
CA ARG A 38 -13.91 11.18 38.07
C ARG A 38 -15.18 10.94 37.29
N LEU A 39 -15.03 10.45 36.05
CA LEU A 39 -16.18 9.96 35.32
C LEU A 39 -16.90 8.97 36.24
N PRO A 40 -18.24 8.97 36.27
CA PRO A 40 -19.02 7.93 36.94
C PRO A 40 -18.40 6.59 36.64
N SER A 41 -18.28 5.75 37.67
CA SER A 41 -17.72 4.42 37.48
C SER A 41 -18.53 3.71 36.39
N LEU A 42 -17.88 2.98 35.48
CA LEU A 42 -18.57 2.23 34.41
C LEU A 42 -19.67 1.31 34.99
N HIS A 43 -19.52 0.93 36.27
CA HIS A 43 -20.43 0.12 37.07
C HIS A 43 -21.72 0.84 37.54
N GLU A 44 -21.79 2.18 37.47
CA GLU A 44 -22.98 2.98 37.83
C GLU A 44 -23.97 3.13 36.65
N MET A 45 -23.58 2.67 35.46
CA MET A 45 -24.39 2.76 34.24
C MET A 45 -25.40 1.61 34.16
N PRO A 46 -26.67 1.87 33.72
CA PRO A 46 -27.60 0.80 33.39
C PRO A 46 -27.00 -0.17 32.38
N PHE A 47 -27.21 -1.45 32.61
CA PHE A 47 -26.61 -2.52 31.82
C PHE A 47 -26.94 -2.41 30.31
N ASP A 48 -28.15 -1.97 29.97
CA ASP A 48 -28.59 -1.83 28.58
C ASP A 48 -27.79 -0.75 27.83
N ILE A 49 -27.53 0.40 28.47
CA ILE A 49 -26.70 1.47 27.88
C ILE A 49 -25.26 1.00 27.74
N PHE A 50 -24.77 0.25 28.72
CA PHE A 50 -23.43 -0.32 28.66
C PHE A 50 -23.31 -1.31 27.48
N LEU A 51 -24.29 -2.19 27.29
CA LEU A 51 -24.33 -3.10 26.13
C LEU A 51 -24.39 -2.34 24.80
N GLU A 52 -25.22 -1.30 24.71
CA GLU A 52 -25.32 -0.49 23.49
C GLU A 52 -23.97 0.16 23.15
N ILE A 53 -23.28 0.72 24.14
CA ILE A 53 -21.93 1.27 23.94
C ILE A 53 -20.97 0.18 23.42
N LEU A 54 -21.01 -1.01 24.00
CA LEU A 54 -20.14 -2.12 23.57
C LEU A 54 -20.42 -2.57 22.14
N LEU A 55 -21.68 -2.53 21.70
CA LEU A 55 -22.07 -2.88 20.32
C LEU A 55 -21.60 -1.84 19.29
N GLN A 56 -21.38 -0.60 19.70
CA GLN A 56 -20.78 0.43 18.83
C GLN A 56 -19.25 0.26 18.66
N ILE A 57 -18.61 -0.63 19.43
CA ILE A 57 -17.17 -0.89 19.34
C ILE A 57 -16.91 -1.95 18.27
N ASP A 58 -15.88 -1.74 17.45
CA ASP A 58 -15.48 -2.73 16.45
C ASP A 58 -15.08 -4.07 17.11
N PRO A 59 -15.31 -5.23 16.45
CA PRO A 59 -15.06 -6.54 17.06
C PRO A 59 -13.64 -6.71 17.62
N LYS A 60 -12.64 -6.14 16.93
CA LYS A 60 -11.24 -6.17 17.37
C LYS A 60 -11.02 -5.29 18.59
N GLY A 61 -11.62 -4.10 18.64
CA GLY A 61 -11.66 -3.22 19.80
C GLY A 61 -12.26 -3.90 21.03
N LEU A 62 -13.38 -4.59 20.86
CA LEU A 62 -14.05 -5.30 21.95
C LEU A 62 -13.18 -6.42 22.56
N ILE A 63 -12.48 -7.18 21.71
CA ILE A 63 -11.54 -8.21 22.18
C ILE A 63 -10.35 -7.59 22.90
N ASN A 64 -9.84 -6.47 22.40
CA ASN A 64 -8.75 -5.75 23.07
C ASN A 64 -9.20 -5.23 24.43
N LEU A 65 -10.44 -4.72 24.53
CA LEU A 65 -11.05 -4.31 25.80
C LEU A 65 -11.11 -5.48 26.79
N ALA A 66 -11.57 -6.65 26.34
CA ALA A 66 -11.59 -7.87 27.16
C ALA A 66 -10.19 -8.35 27.59
N ARG A 67 -9.12 -7.90 26.94
CA ARG A 67 -7.73 -8.23 27.27
C ARG A 67 -7.04 -7.20 28.16
N THR A 68 -7.66 -6.05 28.44
CA THR A 68 -7.04 -4.96 29.21
C THR A 68 -6.76 -5.34 30.67
N ASN A 69 -7.71 -5.97 31.35
CA ASN A 69 -7.57 -6.44 32.73
C ASN A 69 -8.48 -7.64 33.01
N LYS A 70 -8.29 -8.28 34.18
CA LYS A 70 -9.02 -9.50 34.56
C LYS A 70 -10.52 -9.26 34.74
N ASP A 71 -10.91 -8.08 35.22
CA ASP A 71 -12.32 -7.76 35.51
C ASP A 71 -13.10 -7.50 34.22
N ALA A 72 -12.51 -6.76 33.28
CA ALA A 72 -13.03 -6.57 31.92
C ALA A 72 -13.19 -7.92 31.21
N ARG A 73 -12.22 -8.83 31.36
CA ARG A 73 -12.35 -10.19 30.81
C ARG A 73 -13.54 -10.93 31.40
N LYS A 74 -13.72 -10.92 32.73
CA LYS A 74 -14.86 -11.58 33.39
C LYS A 74 -16.20 -10.94 33.00
N ALA A 75 -16.23 -9.62 32.88
CA ALA A 75 -17.43 -8.87 32.52
C ALA A 75 -17.86 -9.13 31.06
N LEU A 76 -16.90 -9.27 30.14
CA LEU A 76 -17.18 -9.45 28.71
C LEU A 76 -17.21 -10.92 28.28
N VAL A 77 -16.50 -11.82 28.95
CA VAL A 77 -16.40 -13.24 28.58
C VAL A 77 -17.06 -14.08 29.66
N ASN A 78 -18.39 -14.20 29.57
CA ASN A 78 -19.23 -15.03 30.44
C ASN A 78 -20.42 -15.58 29.63
N PRO A 79 -21.17 -16.56 30.16
CA PRO A 79 -22.27 -17.21 29.43
C PRO A 79 -23.39 -16.25 28.99
N ASN A 80 -23.64 -15.17 29.72
CA ASN A 80 -24.68 -14.20 29.36
C ASN A 80 -24.23 -13.36 28.15
N MET A 81 -23.01 -12.82 28.21
CA MET A 81 -22.43 -12.02 27.12
C MET A 81 -22.21 -12.81 25.83
N GLU A 82 -22.01 -14.12 25.94
CA GLU A 82 -21.88 -15.02 24.79
C GLU A 82 -23.11 -14.94 23.88
N LYS A 83 -24.31 -14.97 24.48
CA LYS A 83 -25.59 -14.93 23.76
C LYS A 83 -26.06 -13.53 23.39
N THR A 84 -25.74 -12.51 24.19
CA THR A 84 -26.27 -11.14 24.01
C THR A 84 -25.34 -10.25 23.20
N LEU A 85 -24.05 -10.24 23.53
CA LEU A 85 -23.06 -9.35 22.93
C LEU A 85 -22.35 -10.03 21.76
N TRP A 86 -21.68 -11.17 22.01
CA TRP A 86 -20.80 -11.76 21.00
C TRP A 86 -21.56 -12.36 19.82
N LYS A 87 -22.71 -13.00 20.07
CA LYS A 87 -23.62 -13.46 19.01
C LYS A 87 -24.09 -12.30 18.12
N ARG A 88 -24.48 -11.17 18.72
CA ARG A 88 -24.92 -9.99 17.96
C ARG A 88 -23.78 -9.38 17.14
N VAL A 89 -22.59 -9.26 17.73
CA VAL A 89 -21.37 -8.81 17.03
C VAL A 89 -21.03 -9.72 15.85
N ARG A 90 -21.20 -11.04 16.00
CA ARG A 90 -21.03 -12.01 14.90
C ARG A 90 -22.02 -11.76 13.77
N GLU A 91 -23.31 -11.64 14.11
CA GLU A 91 -24.40 -11.47 13.15
C GLU A 91 -24.29 -10.15 12.39
N GLU A 92 -23.94 -9.05 13.07
CA GLU A 92 -23.68 -7.75 12.44
C GLU A 92 -22.45 -7.76 11.52
N SER A 93 -21.47 -8.62 11.82
CA SER A 93 -20.33 -8.86 10.94
C SER A 93 -20.62 -9.84 9.79
N GLU A 94 -21.87 -10.30 9.66
CA GLU A 94 -22.32 -11.35 8.73
C GLU A 94 -21.46 -12.64 8.81
N ALA A 95 -20.82 -12.89 9.96
CA ALA A 95 -19.89 -13.98 10.14
C ALA A 95 -20.62 -15.33 10.33
N THR A 96 -20.03 -16.40 9.80
CA THR A 96 -20.57 -17.76 9.94
C THR A 96 -20.62 -18.18 11.41
N GLU A 97 -21.49 -19.13 11.73
CA GLU A 97 -21.57 -19.70 13.07
C GLU A 97 -20.23 -20.29 13.54
N PRO A 98 -19.94 -20.25 14.85
CA PRO A 98 -18.76 -20.88 15.43
C PRO A 98 -18.73 -22.39 15.13
N PRO A 99 -17.53 -22.96 14.94
CA PRO A 99 -17.35 -24.41 14.94
C PRO A 99 -17.87 -25.08 16.22
N PRO A 100 -18.25 -26.37 16.18
CA PRO A 100 -18.64 -27.11 17.37
C PRO A 100 -17.58 -27.02 18.48
N GLY A 101 -18.01 -26.72 19.71
CA GLY A 101 -17.12 -26.57 20.88
C GLY A 101 -16.39 -25.22 20.98
N TRP A 102 -16.70 -24.25 20.11
CA TRP A 102 -16.16 -22.89 20.20
C TRP A 102 -17.22 -21.92 20.75
N SER A 103 -16.81 -21.07 21.71
CA SER A 103 -17.63 -19.96 22.14
C SER A 103 -17.60 -18.81 21.13
N GLU A 104 -18.66 -18.01 21.08
CA GLU A 104 -18.75 -16.83 20.20
C GLU A 104 -17.54 -15.89 20.39
N ALA A 105 -17.15 -15.59 21.63
CA ALA A 105 -15.99 -14.73 21.91
C ALA A 105 -14.67 -15.29 21.35
N LYS A 106 -14.47 -16.61 21.42
CA LYS A 106 -13.29 -17.28 20.86
C LYS A 106 -13.32 -17.22 19.34
N TRP A 107 -14.50 -17.41 18.75
CA TRP A 107 -14.70 -17.35 17.31
C TRP A 107 -14.43 -15.95 16.75
N ILE A 108 -15.02 -14.91 17.34
CA ILE A 108 -14.74 -13.52 16.98
C ILE A 108 -13.26 -13.18 17.16
N SER A 109 -12.60 -13.69 18.22
CA SER A 109 -11.15 -13.52 18.35
C SER A 109 -10.37 -14.21 17.24
N PHE A 110 -10.81 -15.36 16.75
CA PHE A 110 -10.16 -16.01 15.63
C PHE A 110 -10.36 -15.23 14.33
N LEU A 111 -11.53 -14.65 14.09
CA LEU A 111 -11.84 -13.90 12.87
C LEU A 111 -11.12 -12.54 12.78
N PHE A 112 -11.14 -11.73 13.84
CA PHE A 112 -10.78 -10.30 13.74
C PHE A 112 -9.41 -9.91 14.32
N VAL A 113 -8.76 -10.80 15.06
CA VAL A 113 -7.46 -10.52 15.69
C VAL A 113 -6.33 -11.09 14.84
N SER A 114 -5.24 -10.35 14.66
CA SER A 114 -4.15 -10.73 13.77
C SER A 114 -2.95 -11.42 14.44
N PHE A 115 -3.10 -12.05 15.62
CA PHE A 115 -1.98 -12.68 16.34
C PHE A 115 -1.84 -14.17 16.04
N CYS A 116 -0.59 -14.64 15.90
CA CYS A 116 -0.27 -16.05 15.72
C CYS A 116 -0.58 -16.83 17.00
N PHE A 117 -1.30 -17.95 16.90
CA PHE A 117 -1.65 -18.80 18.04
C PHE A 117 -0.46 -19.56 18.62
N SER A 118 0.62 -19.72 17.84
CA SER A 118 1.83 -20.41 18.28
C SER A 118 2.86 -19.44 18.92
N CYS A 119 3.18 -18.33 18.24
CA CYS A 119 4.26 -17.43 18.68
C CYS A 119 3.82 -16.03 19.11
N GLY A 120 2.51 -15.70 19.03
CA GLY A 120 1.99 -14.38 19.40
C GLY A 120 2.31 -13.24 18.42
N LYS A 121 3.12 -13.47 17.38
CA LYS A 121 3.47 -12.43 16.39
C LYS A 121 2.23 -11.92 15.65
N ALA A 122 2.18 -10.61 15.39
CA ALA A 122 1.13 -9.98 14.61
C ALA A 122 1.18 -10.38 13.11
N ASN A 123 0.15 -9.99 12.36
CA ASN A 123 -0.03 -10.25 10.92
C ASN A 123 -0.05 -11.74 10.55
N ALA A 124 -0.63 -12.57 11.43
CA ALA A 124 -0.90 -13.97 11.14
C ALA A 124 -2.20 -14.14 10.33
N THR A 125 -2.23 -15.13 9.44
CA THR A 125 -3.38 -15.43 8.58
C THR A 125 -4.22 -16.56 9.16
N ASN A 126 -5.52 -16.51 8.89
CA ASN A 126 -6.44 -17.60 9.22
C ASN A 126 -6.20 -18.79 8.29
N ASP A 127 -6.25 -19.98 8.88
CA ASP A 127 -6.45 -21.22 8.15
C ASP A 127 -7.71 -21.88 8.71
N PHE A 128 -8.83 -21.66 8.03
CA PHE A 128 -10.15 -22.17 8.43
C PHE A 128 -10.22 -23.70 8.40
N TYR A 129 -9.40 -24.35 7.56
CA TYR A 129 -9.44 -25.81 7.41
C TYR A 129 -8.82 -26.55 8.60
N ILE A 130 -7.92 -25.90 9.34
CA ILE A 130 -7.34 -26.41 10.59
C ILE A 130 -7.74 -25.58 11.83
N LEU A 131 -8.58 -24.56 11.66
CA LEU A 131 -9.01 -23.63 12.72
C LEU A 131 -7.83 -22.99 13.48
N LYS A 132 -6.75 -22.64 12.77
CA LYS A 132 -5.57 -22.00 13.36
C LYS A 132 -5.25 -20.68 12.67
N ARG A 133 -4.83 -19.70 13.46
CA ARG A 133 -4.20 -18.49 12.95
C ARG A 133 -2.70 -18.57 13.14
N LEU A 134 -1.95 -18.62 12.04
CA LEU A 134 -0.50 -18.85 12.08
C LEU A 134 0.23 -17.82 11.22
N CYS A 135 1.40 -17.39 11.67
CA CYS A 135 2.33 -16.68 10.78
C CYS A 135 2.98 -17.69 9.82
N ASN A 136 3.50 -17.22 8.69
CA ASN A 136 4.11 -18.09 7.68
C ASN A 136 5.26 -18.95 8.24
N ALA A 137 6.03 -18.43 9.21
CA ALA A 137 7.12 -19.18 9.85
C ALA A 137 6.57 -20.37 10.67
N CYS A 138 5.61 -20.12 11.58
CA CYS A 138 4.99 -21.17 12.38
C CYS A 138 4.22 -22.17 11.51
N LYS A 139 3.54 -21.69 10.46
CA LYS A 139 2.83 -22.58 9.53
C LYS A 139 3.79 -23.51 8.81
N LYS A 140 4.94 -23.03 8.33
CA LYS A 140 5.97 -23.87 7.70
C LYS A 140 6.61 -24.87 8.66
N ALA A 141 6.92 -24.44 9.89
CA ALA A 141 7.62 -25.28 10.87
C ALA A 141 6.71 -26.32 11.53
N GLY A 142 5.42 -26.02 11.68
CA GLY A 142 4.51 -26.83 12.49
C GLY A 142 3.52 -27.69 11.71
N VAL A 143 3.56 -27.71 10.37
CA VAL A 143 2.74 -28.61 9.58
C VAL A 143 3.52 -29.83 9.10
N VAL A 144 2.87 -30.99 9.09
CA VAL A 144 3.40 -32.26 8.59
C VAL A 144 2.59 -32.68 7.38
N ALA A 145 3.27 -33.09 6.31
CA ALA A 145 2.62 -33.54 5.09
C ALA A 145 2.10 -34.98 5.22
N GLU A 146 1.00 -35.30 4.52
CA GLU A 146 0.39 -36.63 4.53
C GLU A 146 1.34 -37.76 4.13
N TRP A 147 2.20 -37.53 3.14
CA TRP A 147 3.17 -38.53 2.68
C TRP A 147 4.29 -38.82 3.68
N ALA A 148 4.50 -37.94 4.68
CA ALA A 148 5.50 -38.14 5.73
C ALA A 148 4.96 -38.95 6.92
N LEU A 149 3.66 -39.30 6.92
CA LEU A 149 3.03 -40.06 7.99
C LEU A 149 3.07 -41.58 7.71
N PRO A 150 3.47 -42.41 8.70
CA PRO A 150 3.36 -43.85 8.56
C PRO A 150 1.88 -44.27 8.42
N ARG A 151 1.56 -45.08 7.41
CA ARG A 151 0.19 -45.60 7.17
C ARG A 151 -0.35 -46.43 8.34
N SER A 152 0.54 -47.00 9.16
CA SER A 152 0.18 -47.79 10.34
C SER A 152 -0.21 -46.96 11.58
N SER A 153 -0.11 -45.63 11.52
CA SER A 153 -0.25 -44.76 12.71
C SER A 153 -1.62 -44.83 13.40
N TRP A 154 -2.65 -45.31 12.68
CA TRP A 154 -4.06 -45.32 13.10
C TRP A 154 -4.68 -46.72 13.13
N LEU A 155 -3.88 -47.78 13.05
CA LEU A 155 -4.36 -49.16 13.12
C LEU A 155 -4.81 -49.50 14.54
N ALA A 156 -5.94 -50.21 14.66
CA ALA A 156 -6.29 -50.87 15.90
C ALA A 156 -5.46 -52.16 16.07
N PRO A 157 -5.23 -52.65 17.31
CA PRO A 157 -4.57 -53.93 17.53
C PRO A 157 -5.26 -55.07 16.77
N GLY A 158 -4.53 -55.73 15.87
CA GLY A 158 -5.03 -56.87 15.08
C GLY A 158 -5.67 -56.51 13.72
N GLU A 159 -5.76 -55.23 13.35
CA GLU A 159 -6.21 -54.83 12.01
C GLU A 159 -5.09 -54.94 10.97
N ALA A 160 -5.39 -55.52 9.81
CA ALA A 160 -4.47 -55.57 8.67
C ALA A 160 -4.33 -54.20 8.00
N VAL A 161 -3.15 -53.92 7.45
CA VAL A 161 -2.90 -52.72 6.62
C VAL A 161 -3.62 -52.92 5.28
N ASN A 162 -4.73 -52.21 5.05
CA ASN A 162 -5.39 -52.10 3.76
C ASN A 162 -5.15 -50.71 3.14
N ASN A 163 -5.01 -50.65 1.82
CA ASN A 163 -4.62 -49.42 1.09
C ASN A 163 -5.65 -48.26 1.21
N ASP A 164 -6.91 -48.57 1.52
CA ASP A 164 -8.01 -47.59 1.64
C ASP A 164 -8.27 -47.09 3.06
N SER A 165 -7.67 -47.70 4.08
CA SER A 165 -8.04 -47.42 5.46
C SER A 165 -6.97 -46.58 6.15
N TYR A 166 -7.43 -45.47 6.73
CA TYR A 166 -6.72 -44.64 7.71
C TYR A 166 -5.74 -43.60 7.18
N LEU A 167 -6.21 -42.83 6.21
CA LEU A 167 -5.56 -41.58 5.89
C LEU A 167 -5.90 -40.56 6.98
N ALA A 168 -4.87 -39.91 7.56
CA ALA A 168 -5.01 -39.04 8.73
C ALA A 168 -6.04 -37.91 8.57
N HIS A 169 -6.44 -37.58 7.34
CA HIS A 169 -7.46 -36.58 7.01
C HIS A 169 -8.89 -36.98 7.36
N ASP A 170 -9.14 -38.24 7.69
CA ASP A 170 -10.44 -38.65 8.24
C ASP A 170 -10.58 -38.26 9.71
N TYR A 171 -9.48 -38.17 10.44
CA TYR A 171 -9.50 -38.00 11.90
C TYR A 171 -8.89 -36.69 12.38
N VAL A 172 -8.07 -36.05 11.55
CA VAL A 172 -7.36 -34.81 11.88
C VAL A 172 -7.67 -33.77 10.83
N LEU A 173 -7.95 -32.55 11.30
CA LEU A 173 -8.13 -31.41 10.42
C LEU A 173 -6.88 -31.21 9.57
N TYR A 174 -7.10 -30.94 8.28
CA TYR A 174 -6.02 -30.79 7.32
C TYR A 174 -6.24 -29.54 6.48
N THR A 175 -5.16 -28.96 5.98
CA THR A 175 -5.19 -27.86 5.03
C THR A 175 -4.49 -28.26 3.74
N ARG A 176 -4.99 -27.74 2.62
CA ARG A 176 -4.31 -27.85 1.31
C ARG A 176 -3.47 -26.59 1.15
N TYR A 177 -2.28 -26.63 1.72
CA TYR A 177 -1.36 -25.50 1.75
C TYR A 177 -0.25 -25.69 0.71
N ARG A 178 -0.13 -24.77 -0.24
CA ARG A 178 1.02 -24.72 -1.15
C ARG A 178 2.24 -24.18 -0.40
N GLN A 179 3.11 -25.05 0.10
CA GLN A 179 4.42 -24.62 0.58
C GLN A 179 5.20 -24.07 -0.62
N SER A 180 5.69 -22.82 -0.53
CA SER A 180 6.42 -22.13 -1.61
C SER A 180 7.81 -22.72 -1.91
N ILE A 181 8.08 -23.96 -1.55
CA ILE A 181 9.35 -24.64 -1.74
C ILE A 181 9.09 -25.76 -2.74
N ARG A 182 9.49 -25.51 -3.99
CA ARG A 182 9.63 -26.45 -5.13
C ARG A 182 8.59 -27.59 -5.20
N GLY A 183 7.61 -27.43 -6.08
CA GLY A 183 7.06 -28.56 -6.85
C GLY A 183 6.13 -29.56 -6.15
N GLY A 184 5.62 -29.31 -4.95
CA GLY A 184 4.54 -30.15 -4.40
C GLY A 184 3.23 -29.99 -5.18
N SER A 185 2.52 -31.10 -5.45
CA SER A 185 1.20 -31.06 -6.12
C SER A 185 0.18 -30.32 -5.26
N ASP A 186 -0.79 -29.67 -5.91
CA ASP A 186 -1.92 -28.95 -5.31
C ASP A 186 -2.88 -29.86 -4.50
N THR A 187 -2.60 -31.17 -4.44
CA THR A 187 -3.43 -32.20 -3.80
C THR A 187 -2.91 -32.66 -2.44
N SER A 188 -1.69 -32.29 -2.05
CA SER A 188 -1.09 -32.74 -0.79
C SER A 188 -1.79 -32.13 0.43
N LYS A 189 -2.16 -32.98 1.41
CA LYS A 189 -2.77 -32.56 2.67
C LYS A 189 -1.71 -32.36 3.75
N TYR A 190 -1.92 -31.33 4.57
CA TYR A 190 -1.02 -30.97 5.66
C TYR A 190 -1.78 -30.89 6.98
N TYR A 191 -1.17 -31.42 8.04
CA TYR A 191 -1.74 -31.49 9.38
C TYR A 191 -0.95 -30.61 10.32
N TRP A 192 -1.61 -29.95 11.27
CA TRP A 192 -0.90 -29.29 12.35
C TRP A 192 -0.30 -30.35 13.29
N ASN A 193 1.02 -30.34 13.48
CA ASN A 193 1.76 -31.38 14.18
C ASN A 193 1.22 -31.61 15.60
N ALA A 194 0.91 -30.54 16.33
CA ALA A 194 0.39 -30.68 17.69
C ALA A 194 -1.00 -31.33 17.73
N ASP A 195 -1.88 -31.01 16.77
CA ASP A 195 -3.24 -31.57 16.73
C ASP A 195 -3.20 -33.04 16.26
N LEU A 196 -2.31 -33.34 15.31
CA LEU A 196 -2.03 -34.71 14.86
C LEU A 196 -1.56 -35.57 16.03
N ASN A 197 -0.53 -35.14 16.77
CA ASN A 197 0.01 -35.89 17.89
C ASN A 197 -1.01 -36.04 19.01
N ALA A 198 -1.76 -34.99 19.35
CA ALA A 198 -2.79 -35.07 20.38
C ALA A 198 -3.87 -36.10 20.02
N THR A 199 -4.32 -36.11 18.76
CA THR A 199 -5.34 -37.07 18.29
C THR A 199 -4.79 -38.49 18.24
N LEU A 200 -3.53 -38.67 17.81
CA LEU A 200 -2.84 -39.97 17.84
C LEU A 200 -2.65 -40.50 19.27
N SER A 201 -2.29 -39.63 20.21
CA SER A 201 -2.16 -39.99 21.63
C SER A 201 -3.50 -40.43 22.22
N ALA A 202 -4.59 -39.73 21.90
CA ALA A 202 -5.93 -40.12 22.32
C ALA A 202 -6.34 -41.48 21.74
N TRP A 203 -6.09 -41.69 20.44
CA TRP A 203 -6.33 -42.98 19.77
C TRP A 203 -5.54 -44.12 20.44
N LYS A 204 -4.23 -43.93 20.64
CA LYS A 204 -3.37 -44.95 21.27
C LYS A 204 -3.77 -45.26 22.71
N ALA A 205 -4.18 -44.25 23.49
CA ALA A 205 -4.66 -44.45 24.85
C ALA A 205 -5.94 -45.31 24.86
N LEU A 206 -6.88 -45.04 23.94
CA LEU A 206 -8.09 -45.86 23.79
C LEU A 206 -7.76 -47.30 23.39
N CYS A 207 -6.78 -47.52 22.51
CA CYS A 207 -6.31 -48.86 22.16
C CYS A 207 -5.58 -49.57 23.32
N ALA A 208 -4.75 -48.85 24.08
CA ALA A 208 -3.95 -49.41 25.18
C ALA A 208 -4.82 -49.85 26.36
N ASN A 209 -5.91 -49.14 26.64
CA ASN A 209 -6.91 -49.55 27.63
C ASN A 209 -7.69 -50.81 27.21
N ASN A 210 -7.46 -51.30 26.00
CA ASN A 210 -8.27 -52.28 25.31
C ASN A 210 -7.44 -53.27 24.45
N PRO A 211 -6.43 -53.95 25.03
CA PRO A 211 -5.41 -54.69 24.27
C PRO A 211 -5.97 -55.93 23.54
N GLY A 212 -7.18 -56.38 23.88
CA GLY A 212 -7.76 -57.63 23.37
C GLY A 212 -8.64 -57.50 22.13
N GLY A 213 -9.12 -56.30 21.76
CA GLY A 213 -9.97 -56.03 20.58
C GLY A 213 -11.26 -56.87 20.44
N ARG A 214 -11.55 -57.76 21.38
CA ARG A 214 -12.59 -58.80 21.29
C ARG A 214 -13.83 -58.52 22.12
N ALA A 215 -13.77 -57.59 23.08
CA ALA A 215 -14.95 -57.18 23.83
C ALA A 215 -15.83 -56.27 22.96
N VAL A 216 -17.13 -56.57 22.88
CA VAL A 216 -18.09 -55.85 22.02
C VAL A 216 -18.13 -54.35 22.33
N ASN A 217 -18.05 -53.98 23.62
CA ASN A 217 -18.06 -52.58 24.05
C ASN A 217 -16.78 -51.83 23.65
N THR A 218 -15.63 -52.52 23.64
CA THR A 218 -14.33 -51.98 23.22
C THR A 218 -14.31 -51.64 21.73
N VAL A 219 -14.86 -52.53 20.89
CA VAL A 219 -14.98 -52.26 19.46
C VAL A 219 -15.93 -51.08 19.21
N LYS A 220 -17.00 -50.98 20.00
CA LYS A 220 -17.97 -49.89 19.93
C LYS A 220 -17.33 -48.52 20.23
N GLU A 221 -16.57 -48.37 21.33
CA GLU A 221 -15.90 -47.12 21.70
C GLU A 221 -14.90 -46.63 20.63
N LEU A 222 -14.12 -47.55 20.04
CA LEU A 222 -13.17 -47.23 18.97
C LEU A 222 -13.89 -46.79 17.68
N VAL A 223 -15.01 -47.42 17.35
CA VAL A 223 -15.86 -47.05 16.21
C VAL A 223 -16.51 -45.69 16.44
N GLU A 224 -17.06 -45.44 17.63
CA GLU A 224 -17.65 -44.15 18.00
C GLU A 224 -16.63 -43.01 17.91
N PHE A 225 -15.41 -43.20 18.45
CA PHE A 225 -14.33 -42.22 18.32
C PHE A 225 -14.00 -41.93 16.84
N LYS A 226 -13.87 -42.99 16.02
CA LYS A 226 -13.57 -42.85 14.59
C LYS A 226 -14.67 -42.07 13.87
N GLU A 227 -15.94 -42.40 14.10
CA GLU A 227 -17.07 -41.74 13.44
C GLU A 227 -17.30 -40.31 13.93
N GLU A 228 -17.13 -40.03 15.23
CA GLU A 228 -17.19 -38.66 15.78
C GLU A 228 -16.12 -37.77 15.14
N ARG A 229 -14.87 -38.27 15.07
CA ARG A 229 -13.76 -37.53 14.45
C ARG A 229 -14.01 -37.31 12.96
N LYS A 230 -14.46 -38.33 12.22
CA LYS A 230 -14.84 -38.19 10.81
C LYS A 230 -15.95 -37.16 10.61
N ALA A 231 -17.00 -37.20 11.44
CA ALA A 231 -18.09 -36.24 11.38
C ALA A 231 -17.59 -34.81 11.63
N TYR A 232 -16.80 -34.62 12.68
CA TYR A 232 -16.18 -33.33 13.01
C TYR A 232 -15.31 -32.81 11.86
N VAL A 233 -14.39 -33.61 11.33
CA VAL A 233 -13.51 -33.18 10.23
C VAL A 233 -14.31 -32.83 8.99
N ARG A 234 -15.29 -33.65 8.60
CA ARG A 234 -16.15 -33.37 7.43
C ARG A 234 -16.93 -32.07 7.61
N ASP A 235 -17.47 -31.81 8.80
CA ASP A 235 -18.22 -30.58 9.08
C ASP A 235 -17.32 -29.34 8.98
N ILE A 236 -16.13 -29.36 9.60
CA ILE A 236 -15.17 -28.25 9.51
C ILE A 236 -14.70 -28.04 8.07
N GLN A 237 -14.37 -29.10 7.33
CA GLN A 237 -13.92 -28.98 5.94
C GLN A 237 -15.01 -28.38 5.04
N ARG A 238 -16.28 -28.74 5.27
CA ARG A 238 -17.44 -28.18 4.55
C ARG A 238 -17.66 -26.72 4.89
N THR A 239 -17.61 -26.37 6.18
CA THR A 239 -17.86 -25.00 6.66
C THR A 239 -16.70 -24.05 6.35
N ALA A 240 -15.45 -24.54 6.36
CA ALA A 240 -14.25 -23.76 6.05
C ALA A 240 -14.33 -23.09 4.67
N LEU A 241 -14.90 -23.75 3.66
CA LEU A 241 -15.09 -23.12 2.34
C LEU A 241 -16.03 -21.91 2.41
N LYS A 242 -17.09 -21.98 3.23
CA LYS A 242 -18.00 -20.84 3.45
C LYS A 242 -17.27 -19.70 4.17
N MET A 243 -16.42 -20.04 5.14
CA MET A 243 -15.62 -19.07 5.90
C MET A 243 -14.60 -18.34 5.02
N VAL A 244 -13.92 -19.06 4.12
CA VAL A 244 -13.01 -18.45 3.13
C VAL A 244 -13.76 -17.47 2.25
N LYS A 245 -14.92 -17.87 1.70
CA LYS A 245 -15.76 -16.98 0.88
C LYS A 245 -16.25 -15.76 1.65
N TRP A 246 -16.60 -15.91 2.92
CA TRP A 246 -16.96 -14.80 3.80
C TRP A 246 -15.78 -13.84 4.00
N GLU A 247 -14.58 -14.35 4.30
CA GLU A 247 -13.38 -13.51 4.51
C GLU A 247 -13.04 -12.71 3.23
N GLU A 248 -13.13 -13.36 2.07
CA GLU A 248 -12.96 -12.69 0.76
C GLU A 248 -14.01 -11.60 0.51
N LYS A 249 -15.29 -11.87 0.84
CA LYS A 249 -16.38 -10.89 0.74
C LYS A 249 -16.11 -9.69 1.66
N ALA A 250 -15.78 -9.94 2.93
CA ALA A 250 -15.49 -8.89 3.91
C ALA A 250 -14.28 -8.04 3.47
N HIS A 251 -13.21 -8.66 2.99
CA HIS A 251 -12.06 -7.94 2.44
C HIS A 251 -12.42 -7.11 1.20
N ARG A 252 -13.27 -7.62 0.31
CA ARG A 252 -13.77 -6.87 -0.85
C ARG A 252 -14.61 -5.67 -0.42
N GLN A 253 -15.57 -5.86 0.48
CA GLN A 253 -16.40 -4.79 1.02
C GLN A 253 -15.54 -3.71 1.69
N ARG A 254 -14.56 -4.10 2.51
CA ARG A 254 -13.64 -3.15 3.14
C ARG A 254 -12.82 -2.37 2.11
N ARG A 255 -12.31 -3.02 1.06
CA ARG A 255 -11.60 -2.35 -0.03
C ARG A 255 -12.50 -1.36 -0.76
N ASN A 256 -13.73 -1.75 -1.08
CA ASN A 256 -14.71 -0.90 -1.74
C ASN A 256 -15.07 0.31 -0.88
N TYR A 257 -15.36 0.11 0.41
CA TYR A 257 -15.63 1.18 1.36
C TYR A 257 -14.48 2.18 1.46
N LEU A 258 -13.24 1.69 1.59
CA LEU A 258 -12.06 2.57 1.61
C LEU A 258 -11.83 3.29 0.28
N ALA A 259 -12.19 2.66 -0.85
CA ALA A 259 -12.13 3.30 -2.16
C ALA A 259 -13.18 4.41 -2.28
N SER A 260 -14.42 4.18 -1.85
CA SER A 260 -15.47 5.21 -1.81
C SER A 260 -15.10 6.37 -0.90
N ASN A 261 -14.55 6.10 0.30
CA ASN A 261 -14.08 7.19 1.18
C ASN A 261 -12.93 7.97 0.54
N LYS A 262 -12.02 7.28 -0.16
CA LYS A 262 -10.93 7.94 -0.90
C LYS A 262 -11.47 8.81 -2.03
N GLU A 263 -12.52 8.39 -2.74
CA GLU A 263 -13.17 9.17 -3.79
C GLU A 263 -13.76 10.47 -3.23
N LEU A 264 -14.50 10.39 -2.12
CA LEU A 264 -15.01 11.57 -1.41
C LEU A 264 -13.88 12.49 -0.95
N LEU A 265 -12.80 11.93 -0.42
CA LEU A 265 -11.64 12.71 0.02
C LEU A 265 -10.95 13.40 -1.16
N VAL A 266 -10.77 12.71 -2.29
CA VAL A 266 -10.23 13.30 -3.52
C VAL A 266 -11.11 14.45 -4.00
N ALA A 267 -12.44 14.27 -4.02
CA ALA A 267 -13.38 15.32 -4.39
C ALA A 267 -13.29 16.53 -3.44
N SER A 268 -13.22 16.30 -2.13
CA SER A 268 -13.04 17.33 -1.11
C SER A 268 -11.72 18.11 -1.30
N ILE A 269 -10.62 17.41 -1.59
CA ILE A 269 -9.32 18.03 -1.89
C ILE A 269 -9.39 18.85 -3.18
N ARG A 270 -9.97 18.31 -4.25
CA ARG A 270 -10.13 19.01 -5.54
C ARG A 270 -10.90 20.31 -5.35
N LYS A 271 -12.03 20.25 -4.63
CA LYS A 271 -12.84 21.42 -4.30
C LYS A 271 -12.01 22.49 -3.58
N ARG A 272 -11.26 22.11 -2.54
CA ARG A 272 -10.38 23.04 -1.82
C ARG A 272 -9.33 23.72 -2.70
N PHE A 273 -8.80 23.03 -3.70
CA PHE A 273 -7.86 23.63 -4.67
C PHE A 273 -8.57 24.52 -5.69
N ALA A 274 -9.77 24.14 -6.13
CA ALA A 274 -10.60 24.98 -7.00
C ALA A 274 -11.00 26.30 -6.31
N ASP A 275 -11.34 26.24 -5.02
CA ASP A 275 -11.68 27.43 -4.20
C ASP A 275 -10.51 28.42 -4.04
N LEU A 276 -9.27 28.02 -4.35
CA LEU A 276 -8.11 28.94 -4.35
C LEU A 276 -8.03 29.78 -5.61
N ASP A 277 -8.64 29.32 -6.71
CA ASP A 277 -8.66 29.98 -8.03
C ASP A 277 -7.25 30.28 -8.61
N ILE A 278 -6.25 29.50 -8.23
CA ILE A 278 -4.85 29.64 -8.72
C ILE A 278 -4.60 28.71 -9.93
N TYR A 279 -5.30 27.57 -9.98
CA TYR A 279 -5.03 26.49 -10.92
C TYR A 279 -6.27 26.18 -11.75
N LYS A 280 -6.07 25.80 -13.00
CA LYS A 280 -7.16 25.29 -13.84
C LYS A 280 -7.72 23.99 -13.31
N GLN A 281 -9.03 23.81 -13.48
CA GLN A 281 -9.74 22.60 -13.10
C GLN A 281 -9.11 21.33 -13.71
N GLU A 282 -8.73 21.39 -15.00
CA GLU A 282 -8.07 20.27 -15.68
C GLU A 282 -6.73 19.88 -15.05
N ASP A 283 -5.93 20.86 -14.62
CA ASP A 283 -4.63 20.63 -13.98
C ASP A 283 -4.82 19.96 -12.61
N ILE A 284 -5.82 20.40 -11.86
CA ILE A 284 -6.20 19.84 -10.56
C ILE A 284 -6.70 18.39 -10.71
N GLU A 285 -7.61 18.13 -11.65
CA GLU A 285 -8.22 16.81 -11.85
C GLU A 285 -7.21 15.76 -12.33
N LYS A 286 -6.30 16.16 -13.23
CA LYS A 286 -5.20 15.30 -13.70
C LYS A 286 -4.24 14.99 -12.55
N ALA A 287 -3.92 15.96 -11.69
CA ALA A 287 -2.94 15.80 -10.62
C ALA A 287 -3.47 14.99 -9.43
N ILE A 288 -4.73 15.22 -9.07
CA ILE A 288 -5.36 14.66 -7.87
C ILE A 288 -6.42 13.67 -8.32
N ASN A 289 -6.15 12.38 -8.21
CA ASN A 289 -7.03 11.32 -8.66
C ASN A 289 -6.92 10.08 -7.76
N MET A 290 -7.66 9.02 -8.08
CA MET A 290 -7.70 7.77 -7.29
C MET A 290 -6.36 7.03 -7.21
N LYS A 291 -5.40 7.33 -8.08
CA LYS A 291 -4.05 6.73 -8.08
C LYS A 291 -3.02 7.59 -7.35
N THR A 292 -3.35 8.84 -6.99
CA THR A 292 -2.43 9.72 -6.27
C THR A 292 -2.00 9.07 -4.96
N THR A 293 -0.68 8.98 -4.78
CA THR A 293 -0.05 8.37 -3.60
C THR A 293 -0.25 9.28 -2.38
N GLY A 294 -0.31 8.67 -1.19
CA GLY A 294 -0.52 9.40 0.05
C GLY A 294 -1.96 9.81 0.31
N ILE A 295 -2.85 9.85 -0.69
CA ILE A 295 -4.30 10.00 -0.52
C ILE A 295 -4.93 8.62 -0.35
N GLY A 296 -5.21 8.19 0.88
CA GLY A 296 -5.89 6.91 1.15
C GLY A 296 -5.52 6.24 2.47
N GLY A 297 -6.24 5.16 2.81
CA GLY A 297 -6.00 4.36 4.02
C GLY A 297 -6.66 4.89 5.30
N SER A 298 -7.24 6.09 5.25
CA SER A 298 -8.02 6.67 6.35
C SER A 298 -9.52 6.50 6.10
N ALA A 299 -10.31 6.42 7.17
CA ALA A 299 -11.77 6.52 7.10
C ALA A 299 -12.24 7.96 6.81
N ALA A 300 -11.34 8.95 6.85
CA ALA A 300 -11.67 10.34 6.57
C ALA A 300 -12.18 10.54 5.14
N THR A 301 -13.37 11.12 5.04
CA THR A 301 -14.03 11.51 3.78
C THR A 301 -13.80 12.97 3.42
N GLU A 302 -13.39 13.81 4.39
CA GLU A 302 -13.25 15.25 4.22
C GLU A 302 -11.91 15.79 4.73
N VAL A 303 -11.50 16.91 4.12
CA VAL A 303 -10.30 17.64 4.54
C VAL A 303 -10.64 18.66 5.63
N THR A 304 -10.21 18.35 6.85
CA THR A 304 -10.23 19.32 7.96
C THR A 304 -9.24 20.47 7.72
N ASN A 305 -9.51 21.65 8.30
CA ASN A 305 -8.57 22.78 8.22
C ASN A 305 -7.17 22.46 8.77
N ARG A 306 -7.09 21.57 9.76
CA ARG A 306 -5.82 21.13 10.36
C ARG A 306 -4.99 20.30 9.38
N THR A 307 -5.64 19.39 8.65
CA THR A 307 -4.97 18.51 7.69
C THR A 307 -4.69 19.19 6.36
N TRP A 308 -5.48 20.22 5.99
CA TRP A 308 -5.34 20.95 4.72
C TRP A 308 -3.93 21.46 4.46
N LYS A 309 -3.28 22.09 5.45
CA LYS A 309 -1.91 22.61 5.30
C LYS A 309 -0.92 21.52 4.86
N THR A 310 -1.03 20.33 5.46
CA THR A 310 -0.17 19.20 5.12
C THR A 310 -0.49 18.63 3.74
N TRP A 311 -1.78 18.52 3.38
CA TRP A 311 -2.18 18.03 2.05
C TRP A 311 -1.76 18.98 0.94
N ARG A 312 -1.97 20.28 1.16
CA ARG A 312 -1.58 21.32 0.20
C ARG A 312 -0.09 21.23 -0.11
N ALA A 313 0.77 21.25 0.92
CA ALA A 313 2.21 21.15 0.75
C ALA A 313 2.67 19.88 -0.01
N LYS A 314 1.94 18.76 0.14
CA LYS A 314 2.26 17.49 -0.56
C LYS A 314 1.77 17.45 -2.00
N LEU A 315 0.62 18.04 -2.29
CA LEU A 315 -0.08 17.87 -3.57
C LEU A 315 0.13 19.04 -4.55
N GLU A 316 0.35 20.25 -4.03
CA GLU A 316 0.59 21.46 -4.84
C GLU A 316 1.79 21.34 -5.79
N PRO A 317 2.92 20.70 -5.43
CA PRO A 317 4.01 20.44 -6.38
C PRO A 317 3.58 19.56 -7.57
N SER A 318 2.67 18.61 -7.34
CA SER A 318 2.16 17.76 -8.43
C SER A 318 1.26 18.53 -9.38
N ILE A 319 0.37 19.40 -8.87
CA ILE A 319 -0.46 20.27 -9.69
C ILE A 319 0.42 21.22 -10.51
N THR A 320 1.41 21.83 -9.87
CA THR A 320 2.37 22.75 -10.52
C THR A 320 3.10 22.05 -11.66
N ARG A 321 3.59 20.83 -11.45
CA ARG A 321 4.24 20.03 -12.50
C ARG A 321 3.32 19.74 -13.68
N ILE A 322 2.04 19.44 -13.43
CA ILE A 322 1.06 19.20 -14.51
C ILE A 322 0.79 20.48 -15.29
N ARG A 323 0.55 21.60 -14.60
CA ARG A 323 0.41 22.92 -15.21
C ARG A 323 1.62 23.24 -16.10
N ASP A 324 2.83 23.10 -15.58
CA ASP A 324 4.04 23.40 -16.32
C ASP A 324 4.22 22.48 -17.54
N THR A 325 3.79 21.22 -17.44
CA THR A 325 3.78 20.27 -18.56
C THR A 325 2.76 20.69 -19.62
N ARG A 326 1.54 21.10 -19.22
CA ARG A 326 0.53 21.62 -20.14
C ARG A 326 1.03 22.88 -20.85
N VAL A 327 1.59 23.84 -20.11
CA VAL A 327 2.13 25.09 -20.66
C VAL A 327 3.27 24.79 -21.65
N ARG A 328 4.20 23.88 -21.31
CA ARG A 328 5.23 23.43 -22.26
C ARG A 328 4.64 22.79 -23.51
N GLY A 329 3.62 21.95 -23.37
CA GLY A 329 2.92 21.35 -24.51
C GLY A 329 2.28 22.38 -25.43
N ILE A 330 1.62 23.40 -24.86
CA ILE A 330 1.04 24.52 -25.63
C ILE A 330 2.13 25.30 -26.37
N ARG A 331 3.24 25.60 -25.70
CA ARG A 331 4.41 26.26 -26.32
C ARG A 331 4.95 25.44 -27.49
N GLN A 332 5.06 24.12 -27.32
CA GLN A 332 5.53 23.23 -28.36
C GLN A 332 4.58 23.21 -29.56
N ILE A 333 3.26 23.08 -29.36
CA ILE A 333 2.26 23.10 -30.44
C ILE A 333 2.35 24.41 -31.25
N ARG A 334 2.48 25.55 -30.56
CA ARG A 334 2.63 26.86 -31.21
C ARG A 334 3.91 26.92 -32.05
N MET A 335 5.00 26.38 -31.53
CA MET A 335 6.29 26.32 -32.23
C MET A 335 6.25 25.38 -33.42
N ASP A 336 5.69 24.19 -33.27
CA ASP A 336 5.56 23.20 -34.35
C ASP A 336 4.78 23.79 -35.53
N LYS A 337 3.69 24.54 -35.26
CA LYS A 337 2.94 25.25 -36.31
C LYS A 337 3.76 26.30 -37.05
N ILE A 338 4.62 27.05 -36.35
CA ILE A 338 5.48 28.06 -36.99
C ILE A 338 6.58 27.38 -37.81
N LEU A 339 7.21 26.34 -37.27
CA LEU A 339 8.29 25.61 -37.94
C LEU A 339 7.78 24.87 -39.18
N ASP A 340 6.62 24.21 -39.10
CA ASP A 340 5.98 23.54 -40.25
C ASP A 340 5.74 24.52 -41.41
N GLN A 341 5.26 25.72 -41.10
CA GLN A 341 5.02 26.76 -42.10
C GLN A 341 6.32 27.39 -42.63
N TRP A 342 7.33 27.54 -41.78
CA TRP A 342 8.66 27.96 -42.20
C TRP A 342 9.30 26.96 -43.16
N ASP A 343 9.28 25.67 -42.81
CA ASP A 343 9.85 24.61 -43.64
C ASP A 343 9.11 24.49 -44.98
N THR A 344 7.78 24.61 -44.95
CA THR A 344 6.95 24.66 -46.16
C THR A 344 7.32 25.85 -47.05
N TRP A 345 7.49 27.04 -46.46
CA TRP A 345 7.90 28.23 -47.20
C TRP A 345 9.32 28.10 -47.75
N LEU A 346 10.28 27.65 -46.96
CA LEU A 346 11.68 27.48 -47.38
C LEU A 346 11.80 26.43 -48.50
N ALA A 347 11.00 25.36 -48.45
CA ALA A 347 10.94 24.34 -49.50
C ALA A 347 10.34 24.88 -50.82
N SER A 348 9.47 25.89 -50.75
CA SER A 348 8.86 26.53 -51.93
C SER A 348 9.84 27.42 -52.72
N LEU A 349 10.96 27.83 -52.10
CA LEU A 349 11.96 28.65 -52.77
C LEU A 349 12.79 27.82 -53.77
N PRO A 350 13.09 28.37 -54.95
CA PRO A 350 13.88 27.70 -55.99
C PRO A 350 15.39 27.73 -55.65
N LEU A 351 15.75 27.22 -54.48
CA LEU A 351 17.11 27.24 -53.94
C LEU A 351 17.72 25.83 -53.91
N PRO A 352 19.00 25.66 -54.27
CA PRO A 352 19.76 24.43 -54.06
C PRO A 352 19.79 24.00 -52.59
N ALA A 353 19.92 22.69 -52.34
CA ALA A 353 19.87 22.13 -50.99
C ALA A 353 20.94 22.72 -50.04
N PHE A 354 22.14 23.02 -50.54
CA PHE A 354 23.22 23.59 -49.73
C PHE A 354 22.95 25.04 -49.33
N GLU A 355 22.30 25.84 -50.19
CA GLU A 355 21.96 27.23 -49.86
C GLU A 355 20.91 27.32 -48.76
N ARG A 356 20.00 26.34 -48.67
CA ARG A 356 19.00 26.26 -47.59
C ARG A 356 19.65 26.13 -46.20
N LEU A 357 20.87 25.59 -46.09
CA LEU A 357 21.61 25.52 -44.82
C LEU A 357 22.11 26.88 -44.33
N THR A 358 22.10 27.90 -45.20
CA THR A 358 22.49 29.28 -44.82
C THR A 358 21.35 30.06 -44.17
N TYR A 359 20.12 29.55 -44.22
CA TYR A 359 18.92 30.15 -43.65
C TYR A 359 18.77 29.80 -42.16
N PRO A 360 17.96 30.57 -41.39
CA PRO A 360 17.69 30.30 -39.98
C PRO A 360 17.26 28.86 -39.70
N ASP A 361 17.85 28.24 -38.68
CA ASP A 361 17.42 26.93 -38.18
C ASP A 361 16.29 27.07 -37.13
N SER A 362 15.78 25.93 -36.66
CA SER A 362 14.72 25.92 -35.63
C SER A 362 15.08 26.66 -34.33
N ARG A 363 16.36 26.73 -33.94
CA ARG A 363 16.83 27.46 -32.76
C ARG A 363 16.91 28.95 -33.03
N ASP A 364 17.32 29.34 -34.24
CA ASP A 364 17.34 30.74 -34.65
C ASP A 364 15.91 31.32 -34.64
N ILE A 365 14.95 30.58 -35.21
CA ILE A 365 13.53 30.94 -35.24
C ILE A 365 12.96 31.03 -33.81
N TRP A 366 13.40 30.15 -32.92
CA TRP A 366 12.99 30.13 -31.52
C TRP A 366 13.28 31.45 -30.79
N HIS A 367 14.36 32.13 -31.14
CA HIS A 367 14.81 33.36 -30.49
C HIS A 367 14.25 34.65 -31.09
N LEU A 368 13.47 34.56 -32.18
CA LEU A 368 12.85 35.73 -32.79
C LEU A 368 11.86 36.40 -31.81
N PRO A 369 11.87 37.75 -31.70
CA PRO A 369 10.97 38.48 -30.81
C PRO A 369 9.49 38.19 -31.07
N GLU A 370 9.09 38.11 -32.34
CA GLU A 370 7.71 37.84 -32.75
C GLU A 370 7.26 36.43 -32.35
N VAL A 371 8.15 35.45 -32.54
CA VAL A 371 7.92 34.05 -32.15
C VAL A 371 7.86 33.92 -30.63
N THR A 372 8.73 34.61 -29.91
CA THR A 372 8.72 34.66 -28.44
C THR A 372 7.42 35.25 -27.91
N SER A 373 6.87 36.29 -28.56
CA SER A 373 5.58 36.88 -28.20
C SER A 373 4.43 35.86 -28.31
N ILE A 374 4.36 35.08 -29.39
CA ILE A 374 3.35 34.02 -29.57
C ILE A 374 3.57 32.86 -28.59
N ARG A 375 4.83 32.46 -28.37
CA ARG A 375 5.18 31.37 -27.45
C ARG A 375 4.81 31.69 -26.01
N GLU A 376 5.18 32.87 -25.53
CA GLU A 376 4.97 33.29 -24.14
C GLU A 376 3.59 33.94 -23.90
N ALA A 377 2.78 34.14 -24.96
CA ALA A 377 1.39 34.55 -24.82
C ALA A 377 0.65 33.63 -23.85
N ASN A 378 -0.36 34.19 -23.15
CA ASN A 378 -1.13 33.45 -22.16
C ASN A 378 -1.55 32.07 -22.73
N PRO A 379 -1.20 30.95 -22.06
CA PRO A 379 -1.52 29.61 -22.53
C PRO A 379 -3.01 29.37 -22.81
N ASP A 380 -3.87 30.18 -22.19
CA ASP A 380 -5.32 30.05 -22.26
C ASP A 380 -5.95 30.89 -23.37
N THR A 381 -5.17 31.76 -24.00
CA THR A 381 -5.59 32.53 -25.17
C THR A 381 -5.48 31.65 -26.41
N ILE A 382 -6.59 31.54 -27.14
CA ILE A 382 -6.60 30.97 -28.49
C ILE A 382 -5.92 31.98 -29.39
N ILE A 383 -4.81 31.58 -30.00
CA ILE A 383 -4.09 32.42 -30.96
C ILE A 383 -4.72 32.17 -32.32
N ASP A 384 -5.35 33.22 -32.85
CA ASP A 384 -6.00 33.20 -34.16
C ASP A 384 -4.98 33.02 -35.30
N ASP A 385 -5.44 32.48 -36.42
CA ASP A 385 -4.62 32.25 -37.61
C ASP A 385 -4.05 33.56 -38.17
N SER A 386 -4.76 34.68 -38.00
CA SER A 386 -4.26 36.01 -38.37
C SER A 386 -2.93 36.39 -37.71
N ALA A 387 -2.73 36.00 -36.45
CA ALA A 387 -1.48 36.26 -35.72
C ALA A 387 -0.31 35.43 -36.27
N TYR A 388 -0.57 34.20 -36.71
CA TYR A 388 0.42 33.37 -37.39
C TYR A 388 0.74 33.91 -38.79
N HIS A 389 -0.28 34.31 -39.56
CA HIS A 389 -0.10 34.92 -40.88
C HIS A 389 0.76 36.19 -40.84
N ALA A 390 0.63 37.01 -39.79
CA ALA A 390 1.47 38.19 -39.61
C ALA A 390 2.97 37.85 -39.49
N ILE A 391 3.31 36.70 -38.87
CA ILE A 391 4.69 36.19 -38.83
C ILE A 391 5.10 35.64 -40.19
N PHE A 392 4.22 34.86 -40.84
CA PHE A 392 4.52 34.23 -42.12
C PHE A 392 4.84 35.27 -43.21
N ASN A 393 4.12 36.39 -43.21
CA ASN A 393 4.38 37.51 -44.12
C ASN A 393 5.76 38.16 -43.92
N ARG A 394 6.40 37.95 -42.77
CA ARG A 394 7.75 38.45 -42.47
C ARG A 394 8.87 37.46 -42.78
N PHE A 395 8.56 36.21 -43.13
CA PHE A 395 9.57 35.19 -43.42
C PHE A 395 10.64 35.64 -44.43
N PRO A 396 10.30 36.28 -45.58
CA PRO A 396 11.31 36.75 -46.52
C PRO A 396 12.28 37.77 -45.90
N ASN A 397 11.77 38.70 -45.10
CA ASN A 397 12.56 39.74 -44.46
C ASN A 397 13.46 39.16 -43.35
N ILE A 398 12.93 38.22 -42.56
CA ILE A 398 13.68 37.51 -41.52
C ILE A 398 14.85 36.74 -42.15
N ALA A 399 14.56 35.98 -43.22
CA ALA A 399 15.57 35.23 -43.95
C ALA A 399 16.65 36.13 -44.56
N SER A 400 16.26 37.19 -45.27
CA SER A 400 17.19 38.12 -45.91
C SER A 400 18.08 38.84 -44.89
N SER A 401 17.52 39.30 -43.77
CA SER A 401 18.27 39.92 -42.69
C SER A 401 19.25 38.95 -42.04
N PHE A 402 18.82 37.71 -41.78
CA PHE A 402 19.68 36.70 -41.17
C PHE A 402 20.87 36.34 -42.07
N VAL A 403 20.61 36.05 -43.36
CA VAL A 403 21.66 35.72 -44.34
C VAL A 403 22.63 36.89 -44.49
N SER A 404 22.12 38.13 -44.57
CA SER A 404 22.95 39.35 -44.65
C SER A 404 23.84 39.52 -43.41
N ASN A 405 23.28 39.38 -42.21
CA ASN A 405 24.03 39.51 -40.96
C ASN A 405 25.08 38.41 -40.81
N LYS A 406 24.75 37.17 -41.18
CA LYS A 406 25.68 36.03 -41.14
C LYS A 406 26.83 36.23 -42.13
N ARG A 407 26.55 36.79 -43.32
CA ARG A 407 27.60 37.20 -44.28
C ARG A 407 28.52 38.27 -43.71
N ILE A 408 27.98 39.30 -43.04
CA ILE A 408 28.78 40.34 -42.39
C ILE A 408 29.70 39.73 -41.32
N GLN A 409 29.16 38.90 -40.44
CA GLN A 409 29.94 38.22 -39.40
C GLN A 409 31.04 37.34 -40.00
N LEU A 410 30.73 36.57 -41.04
CA LEU A 410 31.73 35.75 -41.72
C LEU A 410 32.82 36.60 -42.36
N ARG A 411 32.49 37.75 -42.97
CA ARG A 411 33.49 38.69 -43.52
C ARG A 411 34.42 39.24 -42.44
N GLU A 412 33.89 39.60 -41.28
CA GLU A 412 34.72 40.07 -40.14
C GLU A 412 35.68 38.98 -39.63
N MET A 413 35.35 37.70 -39.84
CA MET A 413 36.20 36.57 -39.46
C MET A 413 37.25 36.21 -40.52
N VAL A 414 37.16 36.74 -41.75
CA VAL A 414 38.17 36.51 -42.79
C VAL A 414 39.39 37.40 -42.49
N PRO A 415 40.58 36.83 -42.27
CA PRO A 415 41.79 37.63 -42.06
C PRO A 415 42.15 38.41 -43.33
N ASP A 416 42.59 39.66 -43.17
CA ASP A 416 43.05 40.47 -44.30
C ASP A 416 44.43 39.98 -44.79
N TRP A 417 44.44 39.15 -45.83
CA TRP A 417 45.67 38.60 -46.41
C TRP A 417 46.35 39.54 -47.42
N GLY A 418 45.94 40.81 -47.52
CA GLY A 418 46.70 41.87 -48.20
C GLY A 418 46.89 41.68 -49.71
N ARG A 419 46.12 40.79 -50.36
CA ARG A 419 46.23 40.54 -51.80
C ARG A 419 44.90 40.08 -52.42
N HIS A 420 43.91 40.96 -52.45
CA HIS A 420 42.72 40.77 -53.27
C HIS A 420 42.54 41.95 -54.23
N PRO A 421 42.14 41.71 -55.51
CA PRO A 421 41.68 42.78 -56.39
C PRO A 421 40.52 43.50 -55.71
N THR A 422 40.51 44.84 -55.74
CA THR A 422 39.58 45.71 -54.99
C THR A 422 38.09 45.53 -55.31
N ASP A 423 37.75 44.69 -56.29
CA ASP A 423 36.39 44.54 -56.84
C ASP A 423 35.73 43.16 -56.61
N LEU A 424 36.37 42.22 -55.89
CA LEU A 424 35.85 40.84 -55.68
C LEU A 424 35.51 40.56 -54.20
N ASP A 425 34.30 40.06 -53.94
CA ASP A 425 33.85 39.71 -52.57
C ASP A 425 34.64 38.49 -52.04
N PRO A 426 35.35 38.61 -50.90
CA PRO A 426 36.08 37.50 -50.28
C PRO A 426 35.23 36.25 -50.03
N LEU A 427 33.92 36.40 -49.82
CA LEU A 427 33.00 35.27 -49.64
C LEU A 427 32.60 34.59 -50.95
N GLU A 428 32.70 35.26 -52.09
CA GLU A 428 32.47 34.66 -53.42
C GLU A 428 33.65 33.78 -53.84
N LEU A 429 34.86 34.11 -53.39
CA LEU A 429 36.08 33.31 -53.60
C LEU A 429 36.07 31.98 -52.80
N ALA A 430 35.27 31.88 -51.75
CA ALA A 430 35.14 30.67 -50.92
C ALA A 430 34.24 29.57 -51.53
N THR A 431 33.79 29.73 -52.78
CA THR A 431 32.93 28.76 -53.49
C THR A 431 33.70 27.61 -54.16
N GLY A 432 35.04 27.65 -54.14
CA GLY A 432 35.87 26.56 -54.66
C GLY A 432 35.91 25.37 -53.71
N MET A 433 35.15 24.31 -53.99
CA MET A 433 35.55 22.98 -53.56
C MET A 433 36.89 22.67 -54.24
N GLU A 434 38.00 22.75 -53.48
CA GLU A 434 39.24 22.14 -53.94
C GLU A 434 39.01 20.63 -54.03
N GLU A 435 38.87 20.11 -55.26
CA GLU A 435 39.11 18.70 -55.51
C GLU A 435 40.54 18.37 -55.03
N PRO A 436 40.72 17.32 -54.19
CA PRO A 436 42.02 17.02 -53.63
C PRO A 436 42.96 16.58 -54.76
N THR A 437 43.86 17.47 -55.17
CA THR A 437 44.93 17.15 -56.11
C THR A 437 45.97 16.31 -55.38
N ASP A 438 46.08 15.07 -55.83
CA ASP A 438 46.96 14.01 -55.34
C ASP A 438 48.44 14.39 -55.53
N LEU A 439 49.01 15.06 -54.52
CA LEU A 439 50.45 15.37 -54.44
C LEU A 439 51.22 14.16 -53.90
N ARG A 440 51.43 13.14 -54.74
CA ARG A 440 52.52 12.18 -54.57
C ARG A 440 53.13 11.72 -55.90
N VAL A 441 53.98 12.57 -56.49
CA VAL A 441 55.09 12.08 -57.31
C VAL A 441 56.32 12.97 -57.07
N ARG A 442 57.32 12.41 -56.36
CA ARG A 442 58.77 12.49 -56.67
C ARG A 442 59.64 11.99 -55.50
N GLN A 443 59.99 10.71 -55.57
CA GLN A 443 61.33 10.15 -55.38
C GLN A 443 61.36 8.96 -56.36
N ALA A 444 62.28 8.80 -57.32
CA ALA A 444 63.66 9.25 -57.44
C ALA A 444 63.97 9.78 -58.85
#